data_AF-A0A2E7M8R8-F1
#
_entry.id   AF-A0A2E7M8R8-F1
#
_cell.length_a   1.000
_cell.length_b   1.000
_cell.length_c   1.000
_cell.angle_alpha   90.00
_cell.angle_beta   90.00
_cell.angle_gamma   90.00
#
_symmetry.space_group_name_H-M   'P 1'
#
loop_
_entity.id
_entity.type
_entity.pdbx_description
1 polymer ?
#
loop_
_entity_poly.entity_id
_entity_poly.type
_entity_poly.pdbx_seq_one_letter_code
_entity_poly.pdbx_strand_id
1 'polypeptide(L)'
;VLPDEGPGWISVWDAVDFVELERLELPEGAAPERLSRGRDEGVVWIADSADLPNGGRVFRLDFVPGDQETLAVSEVLVPEPAIDVVEVRSTDQPRLAVAGAYSDSLWLLDGLTYEPLDSNPWTESVDPTPMGALISGLAAGSRAMGTALLDGDGSAAEGDAFGTRIPADSLFVTTFDGYLHWIDGLTGCHVSRTAPGGRSGDPVFTDNTPASNPQLAYDEEGNRYVTVHGCGGVAFSESWVFTYEEDLQSYEVEGSRSGVQATRAQEGVRYVSDTGAISVLILPGTQPTTDGDRFSFEVLDNVSPLAVGELPGDPLVFTELYDDRSGTWWKVKEREIVLVPNVSNDMVVWLDVEGLWVDIFSEVPSGRRYYR
;
A
#
# COMPACT_ATOMS: atom_id res chain seq x y z
N VAL A 1 -11.02 -15.00 16.96
CA VAL A 1 -11.82 -14.77 18.19
C VAL A 1 -13.15 -15.48 17.97
N LEU A 2 -13.62 -16.32 18.90
CA LEU A 2 -14.95 -16.93 18.78
C LEU A 2 -15.97 -15.78 18.89
N PRO A 3 -17.05 -15.75 18.09
CA PRO A 3 -18.09 -14.75 18.29
C PRO A 3 -18.68 -14.99 19.68
N ASP A 4 -18.32 -14.12 20.63
CA ASP A 4 -19.08 -14.01 21.86
C ASP A 4 -20.51 -13.70 21.44
N GLU A 5 -21.47 -14.47 21.95
CA GLU A 5 -22.89 -14.30 21.65
C GLU A 5 -23.37 -12.98 22.28
N GLY A 6 -23.10 -11.85 21.63
CA GLY A 6 -23.45 -10.52 22.10
C GLY A 6 -23.15 -9.44 21.05
N PRO A 7 -23.85 -8.30 21.10
CA PRO A 7 -23.50 -7.16 20.27
C PRO A 7 -22.11 -6.66 20.66
N GLY A 8 -21.28 -6.26 19.68
CA GLY A 8 -20.07 -5.49 19.97
C GLY A 8 -20.43 -4.16 20.63
N TRP A 9 -19.51 -3.56 21.38
CA TRP A 9 -19.72 -2.24 21.98
C TRP A 9 -18.43 -1.42 22.05
N ILE A 10 -18.59 -0.12 22.20
CA ILE A 10 -17.51 0.83 22.49
C ILE A 10 -17.76 1.40 23.88
N SER A 11 -16.75 1.38 24.73
CA SER A 11 -16.78 2.04 26.03
C SER A 11 -15.95 3.33 26.00
N VAL A 12 -16.55 4.44 26.44
CA VAL A 12 -15.88 5.73 26.57
C VAL A 12 -15.51 5.93 28.04
N TRP A 13 -14.24 6.26 28.29
CA TRP A 13 -13.70 6.40 29.64
C TRP A 13 -13.13 7.79 29.87
N ASP A 14 -13.34 8.31 31.07
CA ASP A 14 -12.55 9.44 31.56
C ASP A 14 -11.12 8.98 31.85
N ALA A 15 -10.15 9.53 31.13
CA ALA A 15 -8.75 9.12 31.25
C ALA A 15 -8.07 9.57 32.56
N VAL A 16 -8.66 10.52 33.30
CA VAL A 16 -8.14 11.05 34.56
C VAL A 16 -8.70 10.26 35.73
N ASP A 17 -10.02 10.12 35.79
CA ASP A 17 -10.74 9.48 36.88
C ASP A 17 -10.90 7.96 36.68
N PHE A 18 -10.61 7.44 35.48
CA PHE A 18 -10.78 6.03 35.11
C PHE A 18 -12.20 5.52 35.35
N VAL A 19 -13.20 6.33 35.01
CA VAL A 19 -14.62 5.99 35.11
C VAL A 19 -15.21 5.85 33.70
N GLU A 20 -16.01 4.80 33.47
CA GLU A 20 -16.76 4.65 32.22
C GLU A 20 -17.87 5.72 32.17
N LEU A 21 -17.79 6.58 31.17
CA LEU A 21 -18.71 7.69 30.95
C LEU A 21 -19.95 7.25 30.16
N GLU A 22 -19.75 6.39 29.15
CA GLU A 22 -20.79 5.96 28.21
C GLU A 22 -20.43 4.59 27.62
N ARG A 23 -21.45 3.82 27.22
CA ARG A 23 -21.28 2.57 26.47
C ARG A 23 -22.24 2.53 25.29
N LEU A 24 -21.66 2.48 24.09
CA LEU A 24 -22.40 2.49 22.84
C LEU A 24 -22.42 1.07 22.27
N GLU A 25 -23.61 0.48 22.15
CA GLU A 25 -23.80 -0.79 21.45
C GLU A 25 -23.59 -0.57 19.94
N LEU A 26 -22.80 -1.43 19.32
CA LEU A 26 -22.64 -1.48 17.87
C LEU A 26 -23.76 -2.32 17.25
N PRO A 27 -24.02 -2.18 15.93
CA PRO A 27 -24.99 -3.02 15.23
C PRO A 27 -24.74 -4.51 15.45
N GLU A 28 -25.82 -5.30 15.42
CA GLU A 28 -25.74 -6.76 15.59
C GLU A 28 -24.74 -7.38 14.60
N GLY A 29 -23.97 -8.35 15.09
CA GLY A 29 -22.91 -9.00 14.31
C GLY A 29 -21.64 -8.18 14.14
N ALA A 30 -21.50 -7.02 14.79
CA ALA A 30 -20.22 -6.30 14.82
C ALA A 30 -19.14 -7.12 15.55
N ALA A 31 -17.95 -7.15 14.95
CA ALA A 31 -16.71 -7.68 15.49
C ALA A 31 -15.67 -6.54 15.47
N PRO A 32 -15.81 -5.55 16.38
CA PRO A 32 -14.94 -4.38 16.37
C PRO A 32 -13.49 -4.77 16.63
N GLU A 33 -12.60 -4.21 15.81
CA GLU A 33 -11.16 -4.40 15.88
C GLU A 33 -10.51 -3.10 16.37
N ARG A 34 -9.63 -2.50 15.55
CA ARG A 34 -8.81 -1.37 15.95
C ARG A 34 -9.54 -0.05 15.92
N LEU A 35 -9.09 0.84 16.81
CA LEU A 35 -9.51 2.22 16.90
C LEU A 35 -8.44 3.12 16.32
N SER A 36 -8.85 4.10 15.53
CA SER A 36 -7.96 5.15 15.03
C SER A 36 -8.61 6.52 15.16
N ARG A 37 -7.79 7.54 15.37
CA ARG A 37 -8.28 8.91 15.46
C ARG A 37 -8.53 9.43 14.04
N GLY A 38 -9.68 10.07 13.83
CA GLY A 38 -9.94 10.81 12.60
C GLY A 38 -9.05 12.05 12.43
N ARG A 39 -9.20 12.72 11.31
CA ARG A 39 -8.54 13.99 11.00
C ARG A 39 -9.00 15.08 11.96
N ASP A 40 -10.31 15.21 12.10
CA ASP A 40 -10.93 16.24 12.92
C ASP A 40 -10.95 15.84 14.40
N GLU A 41 -10.88 16.83 15.28
CA GLU A 41 -11.16 16.58 16.69
C GLU A 41 -12.59 16.11 16.84
N GLY A 42 -12.80 15.05 17.62
CA GLY A 42 -14.14 14.48 17.78
C GLY A 42 -14.50 13.36 16.80
N VAL A 43 -13.56 12.88 15.99
CA VAL A 43 -13.79 11.72 15.13
C VAL A 43 -12.90 10.55 15.55
N VAL A 44 -13.49 9.38 15.69
CA VAL A 44 -12.80 8.09 15.90
C VAL A 44 -13.35 7.09 14.89
N TRP A 45 -12.44 6.36 14.25
CA TRP A 45 -12.75 5.25 13.35
C TRP A 45 -12.57 3.93 14.09
N ILE A 46 -13.44 2.96 13.81
CA ILE A 46 -13.39 1.60 14.35
C ILE A 46 -13.44 0.62 13.18
N ALA A 47 -12.40 -0.20 13.02
CA ALA A 47 -12.42 -1.30 12.07
C ALA A 47 -13.38 -2.41 12.55
N ASP A 48 -13.98 -3.15 11.62
CA ASP A 48 -14.90 -4.24 11.92
C ASP A 48 -14.56 -5.46 11.06
N SER A 49 -14.16 -6.57 11.68
CA SER A 49 -13.77 -7.79 10.97
C SER A 49 -14.96 -8.70 10.63
N ALA A 50 -16.19 -8.23 10.85
CA ALA A 50 -17.39 -8.99 10.51
C ALA A 50 -17.51 -9.17 9.00
N ASP A 51 -17.72 -10.43 8.58
CA ASP A 51 -17.97 -10.79 7.19
C ASP A 51 -19.45 -10.61 6.84
N LEU A 52 -19.75 -9.57 6.05
CA LEU A 52 -21.10 -9.24 5.63
C LEU A 52 -21.36 -9.77 4.21
N PRO A 53 -22.62 -10.06 3.84
CA PRO A 53 -22.93 -10.58 2.51
C PRO A 53 -22.48 -9.71 1.32
N ASN A 54 -22.19 -8.42 1.56
CA ASN A 54 -21.80 -7.44 0.53
C ASN A 54 -20.46 -6.75 0.85
N GLY A 55 -19.55 -7.42 1.57
CA GLY A 55 -18.22 -6.88 1.92
C GLY A 55 -18.04 -6.73 3.43
N GLY A 56 -17.43 -5.63 3.85
CA GLY A 56 -17.23 -5.30 5.26
C GLY A 56 -17.86 -3.97 5.65
N ARG A 57 -17.52 -3.52 6.85
CA ARG A 57 -17.85 -2.18 7.32
C ARG A 57 -16.75 -1.63 8.22
N VAL A 58 -16.81 -0.34 8.45
CA VAL A 58 -16.11 0.34 9.54
C VAL A 58 -17.11 1.28 10.21
N PHE A 59 -16.87 1.63 11.47
CA PHE A 59 -17.71 2.59 12.18
C PHE A 59 -16.98 3.92 12.33
N ARG A 60 -17.75 5.00 12.23
CA ARG A 60 -17.31 6.37 12.49
C ARG A 60 -18.06 6.88 13.71
N LEU A 61 -17.31 7.15 14.77
CA LEU A 61 -17.80 7.77 16.00
C LEU A 61 -17.52 9.27 15.95
N ASP A 62 -18.58 10.06 15.90
CA ASP A 62 -18.55 11.52 16.02
C ASP A 62 -18.87 11.95 17.45
N PHE A 63 -18.17 12.98 17.94
CA PHE A 63 -18.45 13.63 19.22
C PHE A 63 -17.86 15.04 19.26
N VAL A 64 -18.35 15.86 20.18
CA VAL A 64 -17.72 17.13 20.56
C VAL A 64 -16.83 16.86 21.77
N PRO A 65 -15.52 17.17 21.71
CA PRO A 65 -14.62 16.95 22.85
C PRO A 65 -15.14 17.58 24.15
N GLY A 66 -15.30 16.75 25.18
CA GLY A 66 -15.82 17.16 26.49
C GLY A 66 -17.34 17.11 26.62
N ASP A 67 -18.08 16.69 25.59
CA ASP A 67 -19.54 16.55 25.63
C ASP A 67 -19.96 15.13 25.18
N GLN A 68 -20.15 14.25 26.16
CA GLN A 68 -20.55 12.86 25.92
C GLN A 68 -21.96 12.71 25.32
N GLU A 69 -22.85 13.71 25.46
CA GLU A 69 -24.21 13.63 24.93
C GLU A 69 -24.24 13.72 23.40
N THR A 70 -23.12 14.09 22.78
CA THR A 70 -22.98 14.24 21.32
C THR A 70 -22.45 13.00 20.62
N LEU A 71 -22.14 11.93 21.35
CA LEU A 71 -21.62 10.68 20.79
C LEU A 71 -22.62 10.08 19.78
N ALA A 72 -22.17 9.92 18.54
CA ALA A 72 -22.97 9.33 17.46
C ALA A 72 -22.13 8.34 16.66
N VAL A 73 -22.63 7.12 16.51
CA VAL A 73 -22.00 6.09 15.67
C VAL A 73 -22.69 6.05 14.32
N SER A 74 -21.91 6.08 13.25
CA SER A 74 -22.36 5.83 11.88
C SER A 74 -21.58 4.67 11.27
N GLU A 75 -22.22 3.97 10.33
CA GLU A 75 -21.63 2.84 9.61
C GLU A 75 -21.21 3.28 8.22
N VAL A 76 -20.00 2.87 7.81
CA VAL A 76 -19.46 3.06 6.48
C VAL A 76 -19.17 1.70 5.89
N LEU A 77 -19.81 1.38 4.76
CA LEU A 77 -19.57 0.13 4.05
C LEU A 77 -18.20 0.18 3.38
N VAL A 78 -17.47 -0.93 3.44
CA VAL A 78 -16.17 -1.10 2.81
C VAL A 78 -16.16 -2.40 1.98
N PRO A 79 -15.25 -2.55 0.99
CA PRO A 79 -15.29 -3.68 0.07
C PRO A 79 -15.14 -5.06 0.73
N GLU A 80 -14.45 -5.15 1.85
CA GLU A 80 -14.24 -6.40 2.59
C GLU A 80 -14.06 -6.15 4.10
N PRO A 81 -14.13 -7.19 4.97
CA PRO A 81 -13.95 -7.04 6.42
C PRO A 81 -12.63 -6.36 6.78
N ALA A 82 -12.64 -5.51 7.80
CA ALA A 82 -11.50 -4.64 8.13
C ALA A 82 -10.83 -5.02 9.46
N ILE A 83 -9.49 -5.09 9.49
CA ILE A 83 -8.72 -5.26 10.73
C ILE A 83 -8.19 -3.93 11.28
N ASP A 84 -7.98 -2.96 10.40
CA ASP A 84 -7.48 -1.65 10.77
C ASP A 84 -8.05 -0.58 9.82
N VAL A 85 -8.11 0.65 10.30
CA VAL A 85 -8.64 1.80 9.57
C VAL A 85 -7.91 3.06 10.01
N VAL A 86 -7.53 3.91 9.07
CA VAL A 86 -6.93 5.21 9.39
C VAL A 86 -7.35 6.26 8.38
N GLU A 87 -7.61 7.47 8.85
CA GLU A 87 -7.88 8.61 7.98
C GLU A 87 -6.57 9.26 7.54
N VAL A 88 -6.33 9.32 6.24
CA VAL A 88 -5.18 10.00 5.66
C VAL A 88 -5.45 11.50 5.66
N ARG A 89 -4.54 12.25 6.29
CA ARG A 89 -4.66 13.68 6.52
C ARG A 89 -4.23 14.50 5.31
N SER A 90 -4.90 14.29 4.17
CA SER A 90 -4.76 15.20 3.02
C SER A 90 -5.60 16.45 3.21
N THR A 91 -5.06 17.63 2.89
CA THR A 91 -5.82 18.89 3.03
C THR A 91 -6.98 18.97 2.06
N ASP A 92 -6.77 18.51 0.83
CA ASP A 92 -7.64 18.80 -0.32
C ASP A 92 -8.48 17.59 -0.73
N GLN A 93 -7.99 16.38 -0.44
CA GLN A 93 -8.58 15.12 -0.88
C GLN A 93 -8.51 14.11 0.27
N PRO A 94 -9.35 14.23 1.31
CA PRO A 94 -9.32 13.31 2.44
C PRO A 94 -9.50 11.87 1.92
N ARG A 95 -8.82 10.92 2.55
CA ARG A 95 -8.94 9.50 2.24
C ARG A 95 -9.12 8.71 3.52
N LEU A 96 -9.83 7.61 3.41
CA LEU A 96 -9.92 6.60 4.44
C LEU A 96 -9.17 5.36 3.95
N ALA A 97 -8.11 4.98 4.65
CA ALA A 97 -7.39 3.76 4.39
C ALA A 97 -7.95 2.63 5.26
N VAL A 98 -8.22 1.48 4.65
CA VAL A 98 -8.84 0.32 5.30
C VAL A 98 -8.00 -0.91 4.97
N ALA A 99 -7.54 -1.61 6.01
CA ALA A 99 -6.80 -2.86 5.87
C ALA A 99 -7.76 -4.04 5.90
N GLY A 100 -7.71 -4.90 4.88
CA GLY A 100 -8.47 -6.14 4.84
C GLY A 100 -8.11 -7.07 6.00
N ALA A 101 -9.10 -7.66 6.65
CA ALA A 101 -8.89 -8.51 7.82
C ALA A 101 -8.36 -9.90 7.48
N TYR A 102 -8.70 -10.40 6.29
CA TYR A 102 -8.42 -11.76 5.86
C TYR A 102 -7.66 -11.82 4.53
N SER A 103 -7.17 -10.67 4.07
CA SER A 103 -6.45 -10.49 2.81
C SER A 103 -5.22 -9.59 3.04
N ASP A 104 -4.38 -9.47 2.03
CA ASP A 104 -3.26 -8.52 1.98
C ASP A 104 -3.66 -7.19 1.34
N SER A 105 -4.96 -6.91 1.23
CA SER A 105 -5.49 -5.79 0.48
C SER A 105 -5.57 -4.52 1.33
N LEU A 106 -5.04 -3.43 0.78
CA LEU A 106 -5.20 -2.09 1.30
C LEU A 106 -6.18 -1.32 0.41
N TRP A 107 -7.32 -0.96 0.97
CA TRP A 107 -8.32 -0.13 0.30
C TRP A 107 -8.12 1.33 0.66
N LEU A 108 -8.11 2.20 -0.34
CA LEU A 108 -8.32 3.63 -0.14
C LEU A 108 -9.73 3.99 -0.57
N LEU A 109 -10.43 4.76 0.26
CA LEU A 109 -11.75 5.27 -0.04
C LEU A 109 -11.69 6.80 -0.04
N ASP A 110 -12.55 7.43 -0.84
CA ASP A 110 -12.73 8.87 -0.76
C ASP A 110 -13.26 9.24 0.63
N GLY A 111 -12.65 10.21 1.30
CA GLY A 111 -13.00 10.54 2.68
C GLY A 111 -14.37 11.18 2.86
N LEU A 112 -15.05 11.56 1.76
CA LEU A 112 -16.37 12.19 1.78
C LEU A 112 -17.46 11.24 1.25
N THR A 113 -17.20 10.57 0.13
CA THR A 113 -18.20 9.68 -0.49
C THR A 113 -18.06 8.22 -0.05
N TYR A 114 -16.90 7.86 0.51
CA TYR A 114 -16.51 6.48 0.81
C TYR A 114 -16.54 5.54 -0.38
N GLU A 115 -16.48 6.08 -1.60
CA GLU A 115 -16.28 5.27 -2.79
C GLU A 115 -14.83 4.76 -2.82
N PRO A 116 -14.60 3.45 -3.04
CA PRO A 116 -13.25 2.92 -3.16
C PRO A 116 -12.53 3.53 -4.35
N LEU A 117 -11.27 3.89 -4.15
CA LEU A 117 -10.35 4.32 -5.19
C LEU A 117 -9.76 3.11 -5.86
N ASP A 118 -9.73 3.16 -7.18
CA ASP A 118 -9.07 2.15 -7.99
C ASP A 118 -7.57 2.46 -8.10
N SER A 119 -6.76 1.61 -7.47
CA SER A 119 -5.29 1.70 -7.55
C SER A 119 -4.74 1.26 -8.91
N ASN A 120 -5.57 0.57 -9.71
CA ASN A 120 -5.19 -0.08 -10.96
C ASN A 120 -6.23 0.16 -12.07
N PRO A 121 -6.24 1.36 -12.68
CA PRO A 121 -7.22 1.73 -13.70
C PRO A 121 -7.07 0.98 -15.04
N TRP A 122 -6.21 -0.04 -15.11
CA TRP A 122 -6.05 -0.89 -16.29
C TRP A 122 -7.05 -2.04 -16.33
N THR A 123 -7.69 -2.36 -15.21
CA THR A 123 -8.80 -3.31 -15.12
C THR A 123 -10.13 -2.54 -15.04
N GLU A 124 -11.24 -3.23 -15.26
CA GLU A 124 -12.57 -2.63 -15.06
C GLU A 124 -13.03 -2.74 -13.60
N SER A 125 -12.39 -3.59 -12.80
CA SER A 125 -12.65 -3.76 -11.38
C SER A 125 -11.96 -2.68 -10.57
N VAL A 126 -12.57 -2.29 -9.45
CA VAL A 126 -11.91 -1.43 -8.48
C VAL A 126 -10.99 -2.30 -7.63
N ASP A 127 -9.69 -2.13 -7.81
CA ASP A 127 -8.70 -3.02 -7.19
C ASP A 127 -8.02 -2.36 -5.98
N PRO A 128 -7.84 -3.09 -4.86
CA PRO A 128 -7.03 -2.62 -3.74
C PRO A 128 -5.55 -2.64 -4.09
N THR A 129 -4.73 -1.93 -3.30
CA THR A 129 -3.29 -2.10 -3.37
C THR A 129 -2.90 -3.39 -2.63
N PRO A 130 -2.29 -4.38 -3.28
CA PRO A 130 -1.89 -5.61 -2.61
C PRO A 130 -0.56 -5.40 -1.87
N MET A 131 -0.50 -5.81 -0.61
CA MET A 131 0.70 -5.69 0.22
C MET A 131 1.62 -6.91 0.09
N GLY A 132 1.13 -8.04 -0.43
CA GLY A 132 1.87 -9.30 -0.56
C GLY A 132 1.90 -10.14 0.71
N ALA A 133 1.41 -9.61 1.83
CA ALA A 133 1.24 -10.27 3.11
C ALA A 133 0.10 -9.61 3.89
N LEU A 134 -0.51 -10.35 4.84
CA LEU A 134 -1.55 -9.80 5.69
C LEU A 134 -1.08 -8.52 6.39
N ILE A 135 -1.96 -7.54 6.47
CA ILE A 135 -1.67 -6.26 7.09
C ILE A 135 -1.73 -6.42 8.61
N SER A 136 -0.66 -6.02 9.28
CA SER A 136 -0.54 -5.99 10.74
C SER A 136 -0.89 -4.63 11.31
N GLY A 137 -0.82 -3.53 10.56
CA GLY A 137 -1.33 -2.24 11.04
C GLY A 137 -1.12 -1.04 10.14
N LEU A 138 -1.87 0.01 10.42
CA LEU A 138 -1.90 1.25 9.64
C LEU A 138 -1.58 2.48 10.51
N ALA A 139 -0.92 3.46 9.90
CA ALA A 139 -0.85 4.81 10.46
C ALA A 139 -0.65 5.86 9.37
N ALA A 140 -1.33 7.00 9.51
CA ALA A 140 -1.18 8.12 8.60
C ALA A 140 -0.29 9.21 9.20
N GLY A 141 0.53 9.80 8.34
CA GLY A 141 1.28 11.02 8.61
C GLY A 141 0.37 12.21 8.85
N SER A 142 0.91 13.22 9.51
CA SER A 142 0.17 14.47 9.78
C SER A 142 0.30 15.48 8.65
N ARG A 143 1.20 15.22 7.70
CA ARG A 143 1.55 16.13 6.61
C ARG A 143 1.97 15.36 5.37
N ALA A 144 1.87 16.02 4.23
CA ALA A 144 2.51 15.55 3.03
C ALA A 144 4.03 15.61 3.21
N MET A 145 4.70 14.51 2.94
CA MET A 145 6.15 14.40 3.02
C MET A 145 6.76 14.40 1.64
N GLY A 146 7.89 15.09 1.50
CA GLY A 146 8.61 15.09 0.24
C GLY A 146 9.20 13.73 -0.07
N THR A 147 8.60 13.00 -1.01
CA THR A 147 9.16 11.78 -1.61
C THR A 147 10.35 12.11 -2.49
N ALA A 148 11.34 11.22 -2.56
CA ALA A 148 12.45 11.33 -3.50
C ALA A 148 12.00 10.87 -4.90
N LEU A 149 11.07 11.59 -5.53
CA LEU A 149 10.72 11.37 -6.93
C LEU A 149 11.49 12.36 -7.80
N LEU A 150 12.54 11.86 -8.46
CA LEU A 150 13.11 12.51 -9.65
C LEU A 150 12.01 12.55 -10.72
N ASP A 151 11.80 13.71 -11.33
CA ASP A 151 10.91 13.87 -12.48
C ASP A 151 11.14 12.74 -13.50
N GLY A 152 10.06 12.17 -14.03
CA GLY A 152 10.04 10.94 -14.83
C GLY A 152 10.82 10.98 -16.15
N ASP A 153 11.58 12.03 -16.43
CA ASP A 153 12.45 12.13 -17.60
C ASP A 153 13.86 11.56 -17.38
N GLY A 154 14.19 11.12 -16.16
CA GLY A 154 15.51 10.58 -15.84
C GLY A 154 16.63 11.62 -15.96
N SER A 155 16.28 12.90 -16.17
CA SER A 155 17.21 13.99 -15.99
C SER A 155 17.27 14.25 -14.49
N ALA A 156 18.27 13.65 -13.84
CA ALA A 156 18.85 14.28 -12.67
C ALA A 156 19.39 15.64 -13.16
N ALA A 157 18.51 16.63 -13.28
CA ALA A 157 18.87 17.96 -13.72
C ALA A 157 19.99 18.45 -12.80
N GLU A 158 21.16 18.63 -13.40
CA GLU A 158 22.40 19.02 -12.76
C GLU A 158 22.16 20.20 -11.80
N GLY A 159 22.14 19.98 -10.49
CA GLY A 159 22.21 21.13 -9.58
C GLY A 159 21.86 20.93 -8.11
N ASP A 160 20.92 20.06 -7.76
CA ASP A 160 20.65 19.75 -6.36
C ASP A 160 20.79 18.23 -6.13
N ALA A 161 21.56 17.87 -5.12
CA ALA A 161 21.90 16.48 -4.83
C ALA A 161 20.73 15.68 -4.22
N PHE A 162 19.52 16.23 -4.19
CA PHE A 162 18.37 15.70 -3.45
C PHE A 162 17.08 15.56 -4.27
N GLY A 163 17.03 16.06 -5.51
CA GLY A 163 15.87 16.01 -6.41
C GLY A 163 14.69 16.86 -5.92
N THR A 164 13.78 17.23 -6.83
CA THR A 164 12.49 17.83 -6.46
C THR A 164 11.73 16.83 -5.61
N ARG A 165 11.44 17.17 -4.35
CA ARG A 165 10.64 16.28 -3.50
C ARG A 165 9.15 16.48 -3.77
N ILE A 166 8.46 15.47 -4.29
CA ILE A 166 7.01 15.53 -4.49
C ILE A 166 6.33 15.24 -3.14
N PRO A 167 5.50 16.15 -2.62
CA PRO A 167 4.74 15.90 -1.40
C PRO A 167 3.77 14.73 -1.61
N ALA A 168 3.88 13.69 -0.78
CA ALA A 168 2.91 12.59 -0.70
C ALA A 168 2.32 12.54 0.71
N ASP A 169 1.00 12.45 0.78
CA ASP A 169 0.33 12.21 2.05
C ASP A 169 0.72 10.82 2.52
N SER A 170 1.37 10.72 3.67
CA SER A 170 2.06 9.49 4.02
C SER A 170 1.13 8.51 4.73
N LEU A 171 1.09 7.29 4.24
CA LEU A 171 0.42 6.16 4.88
C LEU A 171 1.46 5.06 5.10
N PHE A 172 1.54 4.56 6.33
CA PHE A 172 2.45 3.51 6.74
C PHE A 172 1.68 2.24 7.02
N VAL A 173 2.15 1.15 6.44
CA VAL A 173 1.51 -0.16 6.56
C VAL A 173 2.53 -1.15 7.06
N THR A 174 2.30 -1.76 8.22
CA THR A 174 3.09 -2.90 8.66
C THR A 174 2.42 -4.21 8.24
N THR A 175 3.20 -5.21 7.88
CA THR A 175 2.70 -6.52 7.44
C THR A 175 3.24 -7.64 8.33
N PHE A 176 2.50 -8.75 8.42
CA PHE A 176 2.85 -9.87 9.30
C PHE A 176 4.19 -10.55 8.95
N ASP A 177 4.68 -10.39 7.72
CA ASP A 177 5.99 -10.90 7.28
C ASP A 177 7.18 -9.99 7.65
N GLY A 178 6.92 -8.90 8.39
CA GLY A 178 7.97 -8.12 9.03
C GLY A 178 8.44 -6.90 8.28
N TYR A 179 7.60 -6.38 7.39
CA TYR A 179 7.90 -5.21 6.59
C TYR A 179 7.03 -4.01 6.96
N LEU A 180 7.58 -2.83 6.67
CA LEU A 180 6.90 -1.55 6.68
C LEU A 180 6.89 -1.00 5.27
N HIS A 181 5.70 -0.75 4.75
CA HIS A 181 5.46 -0.13 3.47
C HIS A 181 5.13 1.35 3.68
N TRP A 182 5.67 2.20 2.81
CA TRP A 182 5.29 3.60 2.69
C TRP A 182 4.43 3.74 1.44
N ILE A 183 3.18 4.13 1.65
CA ILE A 183 2.15 4.31 0.64
C ILE A 183 1.85 5.80 0.52
N ASP A 184 1.66 6.27 -0.71
CA ASP A 184 1.05 7.57 -0.96
C ASP A 184 -0.45 7.44 -0.69
N GLY A 185 -0.88 8.02 0.42
CA GLY A 185 -2.25 7.96 0.90
C GLY A 185 -3.26 8.67 0.01
N LEU A 186 -2.84 9.38 -1.05
CA LEU A 186 -3.77 9.91 -2.08
C LEU A 186 -4.08 8.89 -3.18
N THR A 187 -3.06 8.15 -3.61
CA THR A 187 -3.11 7.30 -4.81
C THR A 187 -3.16 5.81 -4.48
N GLY A 188 -2.75 5.42 -3.28
CA GLY A 188 -2.63 4.02 -2.85
C GLY A 188 -1.34 3.37 -3.34
N CYS A 189 -0.49 4.11 -4.07
CA CYS A 189 0.73 3.58 -4.64
C CYS A 189 1.85 3.50 -3.60
N HIS A 190 2.65 2.43 -3.66
CA HIS A 190 3.88 2.39 -2.89
C HIS A 190 4.84 3.48 -3.34
N VAL A 191 5.43 4.18 -2.37
CA VAL A 191 6.44 5.21 -2.62
C VAL A 191 7.75 4.54 -3.01
N SER A 192 8.22 4.82 -4.24
CA SER A 192 9.49 4.32 -4.78
C SER A 192 10.65 5.28 -4.47
N ARG A 193 11.88 4.75 -4.31
CA ARG A 193 13.08 5.55 -3.99
C ARG A 193 13.83 6.11 -5.20
N THR A 194 13.77 5.43 -6.36
CA THR A 194 14.73 5.67 -7.45
C THR A 194 14.09 6.08 -8.77
N ALA A 195 12.89 5.62 -9.07
CA ALA A 195 12.09 6.06 -10.21
C ALA A 195 10.64 5.59 -9.99
N PRO A 196 9.64 6.40 -10.41
CA PRO A 196 8.25 6.01 -10.27
C PRO A 196 7.96 4.70 -11.02
N GLY A 197 7.38 3.76 -10.29
CA GLY A 197 6.74 2.57 -10.84
C GLY A 197 7.64 1.41 -11.23
N GLY A 198 6.99 0.34 -11.69
CA GLY A 198 7.66 -0.87 -12.12
C GLY A 198 8.40 -0.69 -13.45
N ARG A 199 9.39 -1.55 -13.67
CA ARG A 199 10.21 -1.61 -14.89
C ARG A 199 10.26 -3.04 -15.39
N SER A 200 10.33 -3.21 -16.70
CA SER A 200 10.59 -4.49 -17.33
C SER A 200 12.02 -4.56 -17.87
N GLY A 201 12.62 -5.74 -17.82
CA GLY A 201 13.78 -6.08 -18.63
C GLY A 201 13.42 -6.23 -20.11
N ASP A 202 14.44 -6.36 -20.97
CA ASP A 202 14.23 -6.61 -22.38
C ASP A 202 13.63 -8.01 -22.61
N PRO A 203 12.60 -8.12 -23.46
CA PRO A 203 11.99 -9.40 -23.79
C PRO A 203 12.93 -10.27 -24.62
N VAL A 204 13.03 -11.54 -24.26
CA VAL A 204 13.75 -12.57 -25.00
C VAL A 204 12.73 -13.46 -25.71
N PHE A 205 12.88 -13.60 -27.03
CA PHE A 205 12.09 -14.53 -27.82
C PHE A 205 12.85 -15.85 -28.01
N THR A 206 12.16 -16.97 -27.78
CA THR A 206 12.65 -18.33 -28.00
C THR A 206 11.71 -19.05 -28.96
N ASP A 207 12.20 -19.32 -30.16
CA ASP A 207 11.53 -20.09 -31.22
C ASP A 207 11.64 -21.60 -30.94
N ASN A 208 10.53 -22.32 -31.04
CA ASN A 208 10.46 -23.76 -30.80
C ASN A 208 10.14 -24.60 -32.05
N THR A 209 10.54 -24.19 -33.25
CA THR A 209 10.45 -24.95 -34.52
C THR A 209 9.04 -25.43 -34.93
N PRO A 210 8.59 -25.17 -36.17
CA PRO A 210 9.26 -24.51 -37.31
C PRO A 210 9.67 -23.05 -37.07
N ALA A 211 10.47 -22.47 -37.97
CA ALA A 211 10.95 -21.10 -37.80
C ALA A 211 9.80 -20.09 -37.77
N SER A 212 9.82 -19.22 -36.76
CA SER A 212 8.84 -18.16 -36.53
C SER A 212 9.51 -16.84 -36.15
N ASN A 213 8.79 -15.72 -36.24
CA ASN A 213 9.34 -14.43 -35.85
C ASN A 213 8.31 -13.38 -35.38
N PRO A 214 7.41 -13.71 -34.43
CA PRO A 214 6.61 -12.69 -33.76
C PRO A 214 7.51 -11.67 -33.05
N GLN A 215 6.98 -10.48 -32.81
CA GLN A 215 7.72 -9.39 -32.15
C GLN A 215 6.84 -8.68 -31.14
N LEU A 216 7.41 -8.21 -30.03
CA LEU A 216 6.70 -7.25 -29.17
C LEU A 216 6.75 -5.87 -29.82
N ALA A 217 5.62 -5.16 -29.85
CA ALA A 217 5.57 -3.78 -30.30
C ALA A 217 6.36 -2.89 -29.33
N TYR A 218 7.23 -2.06 -29.88
CA TYR A 218 7.97 -1.06 -29.09
C TYR A 218 7.09 0.16 -28.86
N ASP A 219 6.88 0.53 -27.59
CA ASP A 219 6.26 1.79 -27.21
C ASP A 219 7.32 2.90 -27.23
N GLU A 220 7.24 3.78 -28.23
CA GLU A 220 8.17 4.91 -28.39
C GLU A 220 8.02 5.96 -27.29
N GLU A 221 6.82 6.15 -26.73
CA GLU A 221 6.56 7.14 -25.68
C GLU A 221 7.12 6.65 -24.35
N GLY A 222 6.82 5.40 -23.99
CA GLY A 222 7.36 4.75 -22.80
C GLY A 222 8.81 4.27 -22.93
N ASN A 223 9.39 4.29 -24.14
CA ASN A 223 10.69 3.76 -24.50
C ASN A 223 10.91 2.32 -23.97
N ARG A 224 9.95 1.42 -24.23
CA ARG A 224 9.91 0.05 -23.68
C ARG A 224 9.06 -0.89 -24.55
N TYR A 225 9.30 -2.20 -24.47
CA TYR A 225 8.45 -3.21 -25.13
C TYR A 225 7.25 -3.65 -24.27
N VAL A 226 7.43 -3.63 -22.95
CA VAL A 226 6.43 -4.03 -21.97
C VAL A 226 6.10 -2.82 -21.11
N THR A 227 4.82 -2.48 -21.04
CA THR A 227 4.34 -1.43 -20.15
C THR A 227 4.05 -2.07 -18.80
N VAL A 228 4.74 -1.63 -17.75
CA VAL A 228 4.50 -2.08 -16.37
C VAL A 228 3.72 -1.00 -15.63
N HIS A 229 2.82 -1.41 -14.75
CA HIS A 229 1.98 -0.47 -13.99
C HIS A 229 2.84 0.52 -13.20
N GLY A 230 2.47 1.79 -13.25
CA GLY A 230 3.23 2.88 -12.62
C GLY A 230 3.04 2.98 -11.11
N CYS A 231 1.92 2.46 -10.60
CA CYS A 231 1.64 2.38 -9.18
C CYS A 231 2.42 1.22 -8.57
N GLY A 232 3.37 1.51 -7.68
CA GLY A 232 4.05 0.48 -6.92
C GLY A 232 3.03 -0.32 -6.09
N GLY A 233 3.25 -1.63 -5.95
CA GLY A 233 2.31 -2.56 -5.31
C GLY A 233 1.48 -3.35 -6.33
N VAL A 234 1.05 -2.76 -7.44
CA VAL A 234 0.24 -3.46 -8.46
C VAL A 234 1.06 -4.50 -9.23
N ALA A 235 2.26 -4.11 -9.68
CA ALA A 235 3.21 -5.05 -10.27
C ALA A 235 4.14 -5.61 -9.19
N PHE A 236 4.49 -6.89 -9.30
CA PHE A 236 5.49 -7.54 -8.45
C PHE A 236 6.81 -7.75 -9.19
N SER A 237 7.91 -7.78 -8.43
CA SER A 237 9.17 -8.30 -8.95
C SER A 237 9.05 -9.80 -9.25
N GLU A 238 8.97 -10.16 -10.53
CA GLU A 238 8.75 -11.54 -11.00
C GLU A 238 9.16 -11.72 -12.47
N SER A 239 9.41 -12.97 -12.89
CA SER A 239 9.55 -13.30 -14.31
C SER A 239 8.20 -13.61 -14.95
N TRP A 240 8.03 -13.22 -16.21
CA TRP A 240 6.86 -13.48 -17.01
C TRP A 240 7.23 -14.33 -18.22
N VAL A 241 6.36 -15.27 -18.57
CA VAL A 241 6.49 -16.16 -19.73
C VAL A 241 5.18 -16.17 -20.51
N PHE A 242 5.28 -15.97 -21.81
CA PHE A 242 4.18 -16.08 -22.76
C PHE A 242 4.47 -17.27 -23.66
N THR A 243 3.68 -18.34 -23.60
CA THR A 243 3.87 -19.55 -24.41
C THR A 243 2.76 -19.68 -25.43
N TYR A 244 3.11 -19.67 -26.72
CA TYR A 244 2.12 -19.82 -27.79
C TYR A 244 1.56 -21.24 -27.85
N GLU A 245 0.24 -21.35 -27.97
CA GLU A 245 -0.45 -22.62 -28.24
C GLU A 245 -1.17 -22.54 -29.59
N GLU A 246 -0.75 -23.40 -30.53
CA GLU A 246 -1.26 -23.36 -31.91
C GLU A 246 -2.75 -23.72 -31.99
N ASP A 247 -3.21 -24.70 -31.20
CA ASP A 247 -4.63 -25.13 -31.20
C ASP A 247 -5.59 -23.99 -30.78
N LEU A 248 -5.12 -23.10 -29.90
CA LEU A 248 -5.90 -21.98 -29.37
C LEU A 248 -5.57 -20.65 -30.07
N GLN A 249 -4.54 -20.63 -30.94
CA GLN A 249 -4.04 -19.43 -31.62
C GLN A 249 -3.79 -18.26 -30.65
N SER A 250 -3.24 -18.56 -29.46
CA SER A 250 -3.04 -17.58 -28.39
C SER A 250 -1.91 -17.99 -27.45
N TYR A 251 -1.36 -17.02 -26.72
CA TYR A 251 -0.32 -17.25 -25.73
C TYR A 251 -0.93 -17.48 -24.34
N GLU A 252 -0.52 -18.58 -23.69
CA GLU A 252 -0.67 -18.74 -22.25
C GLU A 252 0.29 -17.79 -21.57
N VAL A 253 -0.18 -17.03 -20.58
CA VAL A 253 0.62 -16.05 -19.87
C VAL A 253 0.78 -16.50 -18.42
N GLU A 254 2.01 -16.60 -17.96
CA GLU A 254 2.34 -17.03 -16.60
C GLU A 254 3.36 -16.07 -15.98
N GLY A 255 3.03 -15.56 -14.79
CA GLY A 255 3.98 -14.87 -13.91
C GLY A 255 4.50 -15.82 -12.85
N SER A 256 5.79 -15.77 -12.52
CA SER A 256 6.39 -16.66 -11.51
C SER A 256 5.83 -16.46 -10.08
N ARG A 257 5.20 -15.31 -9.80
CA ARG A 257 4.45 -15.04 -8.56
C ARG A 257 2.96 -14.95 -8.81
N SER A 258 2.55 -14.30 -9.90
CA SER A 258 1.14 -14.09 -10.26
C SER A 258 0.44 -15.36 -10.78
N GLY A 259 1.22 -16.38 -11.17
CA GLY A 259 0.71 -17.64 -11.72
C GLY A 259 0.16 -17.50 -13.14
N VAL A 260 -0.52 -18.56 -13.61
CA VAL A 260 -1.17 -18.60 -14.92
C VAL A 260 -2.37 -17.67 -14.93
N GLN A 261 -2.43 -16.81 -15.95
CA GLN A 261 -3.50 -15.84 -16.15
C GLN A 261 -4.71 -16.49 -16.83
N ALA A 262 -5.91 -16.07 -16.45
CA ALA A 262 -7.17 -16.49 -17.05
C ALA A 262 -7.31 -15.94 -18.48
N THR A 263 -6.85 -14.71 -18.71
CA THR A 263 -6.87 -14.08 -20.04
C THR A 263 -5.63 -14.50 -20.84
N ARG A 264 -5.83 -14.97 -22.07
CA ARG A 264 -4.73 -15.33 -22.99
C ARG A 264 -4.38 -14.16 -23.90
N ALA A 265 -3.09 -13.97 -24.19
CA ALA A 265 -2.66 -12.93 -25.12
C ALA A 265 -2.85 -13.39 -26.57
N GLN A 266 -3.18 -12.44 -27.45
CA GLN A 266 -3.38 -12.70 -28.89
C GLN A 266 -2.55 -11.72 -29.72
N GLU A 267 -2.13 -12.16 -30.90
CA GLU A 267 -1.37 -11.30 -31.82
C GLU A 267 -2.26 -10.19 -32.38
N GLY A 268 -1.70 -8.98 -32.49
CA GLY A 268 -2.40 -7.79 -32.94
C GLY A 268 -3.36 -7.18 -31.92
N VAL A 269 -3.52 -7.78 -30.74
CA VAL A 269 -4.37 -7.29 -29.65
C VAL A 269 -3.50 -6.89 -28.47
N ARG A 270 -3.78 -5.73 -27.87
CA ARG A 270 -3.12 -5.32 -26.62
C ARG A 270 -3.62 -6.25 -25.51
N TYR A 271 -2.69 -6.96 -24.91
CA TYR A 271 -2.89 -7.75 -23.71
C TYR A 271 -2.66 -6.89 -22.47
N VAL A 272 -3.47 -7.13 -21.44
CA VAL A 272 -3.31 -6.63 -20.07
C VAL A 272 -3.46 -7.85 -19.17
N SER A 273 -2.55 -8.02 -18.21
CA SER A 273 -2.64 -9.13 -17.23
C SER A 273 -3.90 -8.99 -16.38
N ASP A 274 -4.37 -10.09 -15.77
CA ASP A 274 -5.63 -10.08 -15.01
C ASP A 274 -5.60 -9.09 -13.85
N THR A 275 -4.42 -8.86 -13.27
CA THR A 275 -4.17 -7.89 -12.19
C THR A 275 -3.70 -6.52 -12.69
N GLY A 276 -3.70 -6.26 -14.01
CA GLY A 276 -3.17 -5.02 -14.57
C GLY A 276 -1.68 -4.74 -14.30
N ALA A 277 -0.90 -5.71 -13.80
CA ALA A 277 0.53 -5.53 -13.57
C ALA A 277 1.33 -5.16 -14.84
N ILE A 278 1.00 -5.78 -15.99
CA ILE A 278 1.70 -5.58 -17.27
C ILE A 278 0.74 -5.41 -18.44
N SER A 279 1.21 -4.71 -19.48
CA SER A 279 0.55 -4.62 -20.78
C SER A 279 1.54 -4.81 -21.93
N VAL A 280 1.17 -5.69 -22.88
CA VAL A 280 2.02 -6.12 -24.00
C VAL A 280 1.20 -6.20 -25.29
N LEU A 281 1.83 -5.96 -26.46
CA LEU A 281 1.22 -6.05 -27.78
C LEU A 281 2.17 -6.90 -28.60
N ILE A 282 1.73 -8.10 -28.92
CA ILE A 282 2.48 -9.03 -29.74
C ILE A 282 2.05 -8.79 -31.18
N LEU A 283 2.99 -8.47 -32.05
CA LEU A 283 2.75 -8.31 -33.48
C LEU A 283 3.09 -9.61 -34.22
N PRO A 284 2.25 -10.03 -35.18
CA PRO A 284 2.57 -11.16 -36.02
C PRO A 284 3.82 -10.86 -36.85
N GLY A 285 4.67 -11.87 -37.01
CA GLY A 285 5.87 -11.80 -37.84
C GLY A 285 5.60 -11.97 -39.34
N THR A 286 6.67 -12.07 -40.11
CA THR A 286 6.60 -12.50 -41.53
C THR A 286 6.52 -14.02 -41.67
N GLN A 287 6.87 -14.75 -40.62
CA GLN A 287 6.72 -16.19 -40.45
C GLN A 287 5.68 -16.39 -39.34
N PRO A 288 4.69 -17.28 -39.54
CA PRO A 288 3.68 -17.56 -38.52
C PRO A 288 4.32 -18.05 -37.23
N THR A 289 3.75 -17.66 -36.09
CA THR A 289 4.11 -18.18 -34.77
C THR A 289 3.76 -19.67 -34.70
N THR A 290 4.62 -20.44 -34.05
CA THR A 290 4.54 -21.89 -33.96
C THR A 290 4.32 -22.35 -32.53
N ASP A 291 3.72 -23.53 -32.37
CA ASP A 291 3.41 -24.10 -31.06
C ASP A 291 4.64 -24.15 -30.14
N GLY A 292 4.47 -23.68 -28.92
CA GLY A 292 5.51 -23.63 -27.91
C GLY A 292 6.44 -22.43 -27.98
N ASP A 293 6.36 -21.54 -28.98
CA ASP A 293 7.14 -20.29 -29.03
C ASP A 293 6.98 -19.47 -27.77
N ARG A 294 8.06 -18.79 -27.32
CA ARG A 294 8.05 -18.10 -26.03
C ARG A 294 8.60 -16.69 -26.07
N PHE A 295 7.91 -15.78 -25.40
CA PHE A 295 8.52 -14.56 -24.87
C PHE A 295 8.76 -14.71 -23.37
N SER A 296 9.92 -14.24 -22.90
CA SER A 296 10.20 -14.15 -21.47
C SER A 296 10.88 -12.82 -21.12
N PHE A 297 10.52 -12.23 -19.99
CA PHE A 297 11.15 -11.04 -19.44
C PHE A 297 10.99 -11.00 -17.91
N GLU A 298 11.78 -10.15 -17.27
CA GLU A 298 11.66 -9.86 -15.83
C GLU A 298 10.93 -8.53 -15.63
N VAL A 299 10.08 -8.47 -14.61
CA VAL A 299 9.51 -7.24 -14.08
C VAL A 299 10.12 -6.98 -12.72
N LEU A 300 10.44 -5.71 -12.44
CA LEU A 300 10.89 -5.20 -11.15
C LEU A 300 9.88 -4.14 -10.71
N ASP A 301 9.29 -4.30 -9.53
CA ASP A 301 8.30 -3.36 -8.98
C ASP A 301 8.92 -2.03 -8.50
N ASN A 302 10.24 -2.00 -8.28
CA ASN A 302 10.99 -0.90 -7.66
C ASN A 302 10.44 -0.44 -6.30
N VAL A 303 9.72 -1.33 -5.62
CA VAL A 303 9.23 -1.12 -4.26
C VAL A 303 10.21 -1.79 -3.30
N SER A 304 10.74 -1.02 -2.36
CA SER A 304 11.66 -1.55 -1.35
C SER A 304 11.05 -1.30 0.03
N PRO A 305 10.16 -2.19 0.52
CA PRO A 305 9.65 -2.05 1.86
C PRO A 305 10.78 -2.20 2.88
N LEU A 306 10.61 -1.58 4.04
CA LEU A 306 11.63 -1.59 5.08
C LEU A 306 11.41 -2.77 6.01
N ALA A 307 12.42 -3.64 6.17
CA ALA A 307 12.36 -4.69 7.18
C ALA A 307 12.39 -4.09 8.60
N VAL A 308 11.34 -4.36 9.38
CA VAL A 308 11.15 -3.87 10.76
C VAL A 308 11.15 -5.00 11.79
N GLY A 309 11.36 -6.24 11.36
CA GLY A 309 11.50 -7.42 12.21
C GLY A 309 10.23 -8.27 12.25
N GLU A 310 10.31 -9.44 12.90
CA GLU A 310 9.19 -10.39 12.96
C GLU A 310 8.02 -9.80 13.77
N LEU A 311 6.78 -9.95 13.26
CA LEU A 311 5.56 -9.51 13.93
C LEU A 311 5.59 -8.01 14.33
N PRO A 312 5.67 -7.10 13.35
CA PRO A 312 5.55 -5.68 13.62
C PRO A 312 4.12 -5.38 14.09
N GLY A 313 3.99 -4.57 15.13
CA GLY A 313 2.71 -4.04 15.58
C GLY A 313 2.28 -2.82 14.77
N ASP A 314 1.32 -2.11 15.33
CA ASP A 314 0.71 -0.93 14.75
C ASP A 314 1.74 0.19 14.69
N PRO A 315 2.02 0.74 13.50
CA PRO A 315 2.91 1.88 13.41
C PRO A 315 2.30 3.07 14.16
N LEU A 316 3.15 3.89 14.77
CA LEU A 316 2.77 5.17 15.35
C LEU A 316 3.52 6.28 14.63
N VAL A 317 2.79 7.25 14.10
CA VAL A 317 3.37 8.38 13.36
C VAL A 317 3.19 9.65 14.18
N PHE A 318 4.26 10.42 14.32
CA PHE A 318 4.19 11.72 14.96
C PHE A 318 5.21 12.69 14.39
N THR A 319 4.93 13.98 14.55
CA THR A 319 5.86 15.06 14.16
C THR A 319 6.73 15.44 15.34
N GLU A 320 8.05 15.33 15.17
CA GLU A 320 9.03 15.77 16.16
C GLU A 320 9.63 17.12 15.75
N LEU A 321 9.72 18.04 16.71
CA LEU A 321 10.54 19.25 16.58
C LEU A 321 11.99 18.92 16.95
N TYR A 322 12.92 19.03 15.99
CA TYR A 322 14.34 18.70 16.17
C TYR A 322 15.25 19.85 15.71
N ASP A 323 16.42 19.99 16.34
CA ASP A 323 17.53 20.80 15.84
C ASP A 323 18.86 20.43 16.53
N ASP A 324 19.98 20.87 15.95
CA ASP A 324 21.31 20.85 16.58
C ASP A 324 21.37 21.93 17.68
N ARG A 325 21.26 21.47 18.94
CA ARG A 325 21.25 22.34 20.13
C ARG A 325 22.60 22.99 20.45
N SER A 326 23.59 22.95 19.55
CA SER A 326 24.93 23.50 19.79
C SER A 326 25.05 25.02 19.56
N GLY A 327 24.03 25.71 19.03
CA GLY A 327 24.05 27.15 18.73
C GLY A 327 23.20 28.06 19.64
N THR A 328 23.45 29.38 19.62
CA THR A 328 22.68 30.41 20.35
C THR A 328 21.34 30.79 19.70
N TRP A 329 21.15 30.41 18.44
CA TRP A 329 19.89 30.49 17.69
C TRP A 329 19.73 29.17 16.93
N TRP A 330 18.60 28.51 17.10
CA TRP A 330 18.32 27.23 16.45
C TRP A 330 17.05 27.37 15.60
N LYS A 331 17.12 26.91 14.36
CA LYS A 331 16.00 26.87 13.43
C LYS A 331 15.25 25.58 13.72
N VAL A 332 14.14 25.69 14.46
CA VAL A 332 13.25 24.55 14.71
C VAL A 332 12.91 23.90 13.37
N LYS A 333 13.37 22.66 13.19
CA LYS A 333 12.96 21.81 12.08
C LYS A 333 11.92 20.83 12.61
N GLU A 334 11.05 20.42 11.72
CA GLU A 334 10.07 19.38 11.98
C GLU A 334 10.43 18.18 11.12
N ARG A 335 10.39 16.98 11.69
CA ARG A 335 10.46 15.72 10.95
C ARG A 335 9.31 14.82 11.35
N GLU A 336 8.89 13.95 10.44
CA GLU A 336 7.95 12.89 10.76
C GLU A 336 8.70 11.63 11.14
N ILE A 337 8.32 11.05 12.27
CA ILE A 337 8.88 9.83 12.82
C ILE A 337 7.82 8.74 12.80
N VAL A 338 8.24 7.54 12.40
CA VAL A 338 7.44 6.32 12.54
C VAL A 338 8.06 5.44 13.60
N LEU A 339 7.28 5.05 14.60
CA LEU A 339 7.63 3.99 15.54
C LEU A 339 6.92 2.72 15.13
N VAL A 340 7.66 1.62 15.05
CA VAL A 340 7.07 0.30 14.85
C VAL A 340 7.43 -0.56 16.06
N PRO A 341 6.48 -0.78 16.99
CA PRO A 341 6.71 -1.71 18.08
C PRO A 341 6.79 -3.13 17.52
N ASN A 342 7.65 -3.96 18.07
CA ASN A 342 7.65 -5.38 17.75
C ASN A 342 6.78 -6.13 18.78
N VAL A 343 5.75 -6.87 18.36
CA VAL A 343 4.86 -7.51 19.35
C VAL A 343 5.47 -8.74 20.01
N SER A 344 6.57 -9.27 19.46
CA SER A 344 7.26 -10.45 20.00
C SER A 344 8.34 -10.13 21.04
N ASN A 345 8.75 -8.87 21.18
CA ASN A 345 9.85 -8.46 22.05
C ASN A 345 9.76 -6.97 22.46
N ASP A 346 10.63 -6.54 23.37
CA ASP A 346 10.63 -5.15 23.87
C ASP A 346 11.41 -4.18 22.95
N MET A 347 11.39 -4.40 21.63
CA MET A 347 12.03 -3.51 20.66
C MET A 347 11.02 -2.58 19.99
N VAL A 348 11.48 -1.36 19.72
CA VAL A 348 10.76 -0.38 18.92
C VAL A 348 11.70 0.11 17.83
N VAL A 349 11.31 -0.07 16.58
CA VAL A 349 12.02 0.51 15.45
C VAL A 349 11.61 1.96 15.33
N TRP A 350 12.57 2.87 15.23
CA TRP A 350 12.35 4.30 15.12
C TRP A 350 12.89 4.77 13.77
N LEU A 351 12.04 5.42 12.99
CA LEU A 351 12.31 5.69 11.59
C LEU A 351 12.17 7.18 11.30
N ASP A 352 13.24 7.78 10.81
CA ASP A 352 13.23 9.12 10.24
C ASP A 352 12.94 9.01 8.74
N VAL A 353 11.69 9.27 8.36
CA VAL A 353 11.22 9.01 6.99
C VAL A 353 11.80 10.01 5.99
N GLU A 354 12.04 11.26 6.42
CA GLU A 354 12.56 12.31 5.55
C GLU A 354 14.06 12.20 5.29
N GLY A 355 14.78 11.64 6.27
CA GLY A 355 16.19 11.33 6.17
C GLY A 355 16.47 9.97 5.53
N LEU A 356 15.48 9.08 5.48
CA LEU A 356 15.63 7.65 5.16
C LEU A 356 16.75 6.99 6.00
N TRP A 357 16.83 7.37 7.29
CA TRP A 357 17.71 6.73 8.26
C TRP A 357 16.88 5.85 9.19
N VAL A 358 17.39 4.66 9.47
CA VAL A 358 16.76 3.65 10.31
C VAL A 358 17.59 3.51 11.57
N ASP A 359 17.07 3.97 12.71
CA ASP A 359 17.70 3.73 14.01
C ASP A 359 16.91 2.65 14.76
N ILE A 360 17.58 1.56 15.14
CA ILE A 360 16.94 0.47 15.89
C ILE A 360 17.26 0.64 17.38
N PHE A 361 16.20 0.84 18.18
CA PHE A 361 16.33 0.90 19.63
C PHE A 361 15.91 -0.43 20.27
N SER A 362 16.81 -1.02 21.04
CA SER A 362 16.49 -2.10 21.99
C SER A 362 16.72 -1.60 23.40
N GLU A 363 15.71 -1.61 24.27
CA GLU A 363 15.97 -1.47 25.70
C GLU A 363 16.59 -2.78 26.20
N VAL A 364 17.92 -2.79 26.34
CA VAL A 364 18.57 -3.79 27.18
C VAL A 364 18.30 -3.39 28.63
N PRO A 365 17.80 -4.27 29.51
CA PRO A 365 17.55 -3.98 30.93
C PRO A 365 18.78 -3.56 31.77
N SER A 366 19.93 -3.29 31.15
CA SER A 366 21.20 -2.95 31.79
C SER A 366 21.74 -1.55 31.48
N GLY A 367 20.92 -0.61 31.01
CA GLY A 367 21.29 0.81 30.94
C GLY A 367 22.36 1.18 29.91
N ARG A 368 22.49 0.42 28.80
CA ARG A 368 23.31 0.81 27.65
C ARG A 368 22.42 0.98 26.43
N ARG A 369 22.33 2.22 25.94
CA ARG A 369 21.77 2.55 24.62
C ARG A 369 22.82 2.23 23.57
N TYR A 370 22.49 1.38 22.60
CA TYR A 370 23.30 1.20 21.41
C TYR A 370 22.74 2.09 20.31
N TYR A 371 23.56 3.02 19.84
CA TYR A 371 23.37 3.68 18.54
C TYR A 371 24.16 2.85 17.55
N ARG A 372 23.57 2.42 16.44
CA ARG A 372 24.29 1.71 15.40
C ARG A 372 24.34 2.51 14.12
#